data_AF-A0A9P8EP95-F1
#
_entry.id   AF-A0A9P8EP95-F1
#
_cell.length_a   1.000
_cell.length_b   1.000
_cell.length_c   1.000
_cell.angle_alpha   90.00
_cell.angle_beta   90.00
_cell.angle_gamma   90.00
#
_symmetry.space_group_name_H-M   'P 1'
#
loop_
_entity.id
_entity.type
_entity.pdbx_description
1 polymer ?
#
loop_
_entity_poly.entity_id
_entity_poly.type
_entity_poly.pdbx_seq_one_letter_code
_entity_poly.pdbx_strand_id
1 'polypeptide(L)'
;MDTTDFKVIIDHICHSVRFKNSNIIQGVRINCDGHMKKNKQPQFEHGAIRVRANMPEVKQDLPRLVFGQNLRLLRLETEDNLDARNPMASLLGIACGNDVRAWGYYKRQKWGNCFVIREDGKPLAVEDLKAFCNWIDKDVRKRFNVARRIDSQAMKMIDTEPAWPKIKKARNNVLDKITLQSFLEFSGSRMNDDLTDKEMPDGNDEGMEDGDNEDGDNV
;
A
#
# COMPACT_ATOMS: atom_id res chain seq x y z
N MET A 1 30.29 7.85 -5.43
CA MET A 1 28.83 7.99 -5.57
C MET A 1 28.33 6.63 -6.02
N ASP A 2 27.40 6.07 -5.28
CA ASP A 2 26.86 4.74 -5.53
C ASP A 2 25.91 4.79 -6.74
N THR A 3 26.01 3.83 -7.66
CA THR A 3 25.12 3.75 -8.83
C THR A 3 23.70 3.35 -8.45
N THR A 4 23.51 2.81 -7.24
CA THR A 4 22.20 2.47 -6.65
C THR A 4 21.31 3.70 -6.50
N ASP A 5 21.83 4.80 -5.95
CA ASP A 5 21.07 6.06 -5.79
C ASP A 5 20.62 6.63 -7.15
N PHE A 6 21.50 6.56 -8.16
CA PHE A 6 21.17 7.01 -9.50
C PHE A 6 20.08 6.15 -10.16
N LYS A 7 20.08 4.83 -9.95
CA LYS A 7 18.97 3.96 -10.39
C LYS A 7 17.65 4.37 -9.75
N VAL A 8 17.61 4.57 -8.42
CA VAL A 8 16.38 4.98 -7.71
C VAL A 8 15.86 6.33 -8.20
N ILE A 9 16.74 7.30 -8.44
CA ILE A 9 16.37 8.62 -8.98
C ILE A 9 15.88 8.52 -10.43
N ILE A 10 16.58 7.78 -11.29
CA ILE A 10 16.18 7.58 -12.69
C ILE A 10 14.86 6.83 -12.78
N ASP A 11 14.64 5.80 -11.95
CA ASP A 11 13.34 5.13 -11.88
C ASP A 11 12.27 6.10 -11.40
N HIS A 12 12.47 6.86 -10.32
CA HIS A 12 11.46 7.82 -9.85
C HIS A 12 11.08 8.84 -10.94
N ILE A 13 12.06 9.36 -11.67
CA ILE A 13 11.85 10.28 -12.80
C ILE A 13 11.12 9.57 -13.95
N CYS A 14 11.60 8.42 -14.41
CA CYS A 14 11.00 7.65 -15.51
C CYS A 14 9.57 7.19 -15.21
N HIS A 15 9.27 6.76 -13.98
CA HIS A 15 7.91 6.41 -13.55
C HIS A 15 7.00 7.66 -13.54
N SER A 16 7.49 8.81 -13.07
CA SER A 16 6.73 10.07 -13.10
C SER A 16 6.38 10.55 -14.52
N VAL A 17 7.21 10.20 -15.51
CA VAL A 17 6.98 10.47 -16.95
C VAL A 17 6.04 9.42 -17.57
N ARG A 18 6.25 8.13 -17.29
CA ARG A 18 5.39 7.04 -17.80
C ARG A 18 3.93 7.17 -17.34
N PHE A 19 3.67 7.71 -16.16
CA PHE A 19 2.30 7.96 -15.69
C PHE A 19 1.55 9.06 -16.48
N LYS A 20 2.24 9.97 -17.17
CA LYS A 20 1.61 11.11 -17.87
C LYS A 20 1.08 10.76 -19.26
N ASN A 21 1.68 9.79 -19.93
CA ASN A 21 1.37 9.47 -21.33
C ASN A 21 0.54 8.20 -21.48
N SER A 22 -0.78 8.33 -21.24
CA SER A 22 -1.84 7.47 -21.76
C SER A 22 -1.91 5.98 -21.36
N ASN A 23 -1.29 5.59 -20.24
CA ASN A 23 -1.26 4.18 -19.82
C ASN A 23 -2.54 3.72 -19.10
N ILE A 24 -3.05 2.56 -19.55
CA ILE A 24 -4.07 1.78 -18.84
C ILE A 24 -3.33 0.99 -17.75
N ILE A 25 -3.76 1.14 -16.49
CA ILE A 25 -3.08 0.55 -15.32
C ILE A 25 -3.99 -0.50 -14.69
N GLN A 26 -3.43 -1.69 -14.41
CA GLN A 26 -4.12 -2.76 -13.71
C GLN A 26 -4.19 -2.46 -12.22
N GLY A 27 -5.29 -2.83 -11.58
CA GLY A 27 -5.49 -2.60 -10.16
C GLY A 27 -6.77 -3.24 -9.63
N VAL A 28 -7.19 -2.80 -8.45
CA VAL A 28 -8.37 -3.34 -7.77
C VAL A 28 -9.42 -2.24 -7.59
N ARG A 29 -10.59 -2.47 -8.17
CA ARG A 29 -11.78 -1.67 -7.94
C ARG A 29 -12.40 -2.05 -6.59
N ILE A 30 -12.76 -1.05 -5.79
CA ILE A 30 -13.54 -1.21 -4.56
C ILE A 30 -14.92 -0.60 -4.79
N ASN A 31 -15.96 -1.44 -4.79
CA ASN A 31 -17.34 -1.02 -5.03
C ASN A 31 -17.99 -0.43 -3.76
N CYS A 32 -18.79 0.62 -3.95
CA CYS A 32 -19.60 1.19 -2.86
C CYS A 32 -20.83 0.33 -2.54
N ASP A 33 -21.40 0.56 -1.36
CA ASP A 33 -22.57 -0.15 -0.83
C ASP A 33 -23.76 -0.14 -1.80
N GLY A 34 -23.97 0.98 -2.50
CA GLY A 34 -25.02 1.13 -3.52
C GLY A 34 -24.76 0.31 -4.78
N HIS A 35 -23.53 0.31 -5.29
CA HIS A 35 -23.17 -0.39 -6.53
C HIS A 35 -23.21 -1.91 -6.34
N MET A 36 -22.69 -2.42 -5.21
CA MET A 36 -22.80 -3.84 -4.84
C MET A 36 -24.27 -4.29 -4.79
N LYS A 37 -25.15 -3.51 -4.15
CA LYS A 37 -26.58 -3.85 -4.03
C LYS A 37 -27.33 -3.80 -5.36
N LYS A 38 -27.14 -2.73 -6.14
CA LYS A 38 -27.85 -2.52 -7.42
C LYS A 38 -27.47 -3.57 -8.46
N ASN A 39 -26.17 -3.82 -8.61
CA ASN A 39 -25.63 -4.62 -9.70
C ASN A 39 -25.21 -6.05 -9.29
N LYS A 40 -25.42 -6.44 -8.02
CA LYS A 40 -24.98 -7.71 -7.43
C LYS A 40 -23.47 -7.99 -7.57
N GLN A 41 -22.67 -6.94 -7.70
CA GLN A 41 -21.22 -7.04 -7.87
C GLN A 41 -20.49 -7.29 -6.53
N PRO A 42 -19.34 -8.00 -6.54
CA PRO A 42 -18.51 -8.16 -5.36
C PRO A 42 -17.90 -6.83 -4.89
N GLN A 43 -17.43 -6.82 -3.65
CA GLN A 43 -16.85 -5.63 -3.02
C GLN A 43 -15.51 -5.22 -3.63
N PHE A 44 -14.72 -6.20 -4.07
CA PHE A 44 -13.43 -6.02 -4.72
C PHE A 44 -13.44 -6.75 -6.06
N GLU A 45 -12.93 -6.10 -7.10
CA GLU A 45 -12.83 -6.63 -8.46
C GLU A 45 -11.46 -6.28 -9.03
N HIS A 46 -10.83 -7.21 -9.76
CA HIS A 46 -9.70 -6.85 -10.60
C HIS A 46 -10.20 -6.04 -11.81
N GLY A 47 -9.38 -5.13 -12.31
CA GLY A 47 -9.68 -4.43 -13.55
C GLY A 47 -8.55 -3.54 -14.01
N ALA A 48 -8.86 -2.73 -15.03
CA ALA A 48 -7.92 -1.79 -15.62
C ALA A 48 -8.55 -0.38 -15.67
N ILE A 49 -7.75 0.65 -15.39
CA ILE A 49 -8.18 2.04 -15.44
C ILE A 49 -7.27 2.88 -16.35
N ARG A 50 -7.88 3.74 -17.18
CA ARG A 50 -7.13 4.80 -17.86
C ARG A 50 -7.02 6.00 -16.94
N VAL A 51 -5.88 6.17 -16.28
CA VAL A 51 -5.64 7.30 -15.39
C VAL A 51 -5.69 8.61 -16.20
N ARG A 52 -6.36 9.62 -15.65
CA ARG A 52 -6.50 10.96 -16.25
C ARG A 52 -5.91 12.00 -15.29
N ALA A 53 -5.32 13.07 -15.82
CA ALA A 53 -4.65 14.10 -15.01
C ALA A 53 -5.55 14.72 -13.91
N ASN A 54 -6.86 14.82 -14.16
CA ASN A 54 -7.83 15.44 -13.25
C ASN A 54 -8.57 14.42 -12.35
N MET A 55 -8.13 13.17 -12.30
CA MET A 55 -8.79 12.13 -11.50
C MET A 55 -8.52 12.37 -10.00
N PRO A 56 -9.54 12.49 -9.13
CA PRO A 56 -9.31 12.77 -7.72
C PRO A 56 -8.59 11.61 -7.03
N GLU A 57 -7.39 11.88 -6.54
CA GLU A 57 -6.54 10.92 -5.84
C GLU A 57 -6.48 11.24 -4.35
N VAL A 58 -6.41 10.19 -3.52
CA VAL A 58 -5.94 10.33 -2.14
C VAL A 58 -4.77 9.37 -1.90
N LYS A 59 -3.67 9.88 -1.34
CA LYS A 59 -2.54 9.07 -0.86
C LYS A 59 -2.92 8.32 0.41
N GLN A 60 -2.44 7.10 0.54
CA GLN A 60 -2.77 6.20 1.64
C GLN A 60 -1.53 5.97 2.51
N ASP A 61 -1.58 6.33 3.80
CA ASP A 61 -0.43 6.20 4.71
C ASP A 61 -0.14 4.73 5.06
N LEU A 62 -1.19 3.96 5.38
CA LEU A 62 -1.08 2.58 5.88
C LEU A 62 -0.40 1.60 4.91
N PRO A 63 -0.69 1.58 3.60
CA PRO A 63 -0.03 0.64 2.68
C PRO A 63 1.49 0.79 2.64
N ARG A 64 2.02 2.02 2.75
CA ARG A 64 3.47 2.26 2.70
C ARG A 64 4.21 1.60 3.87
N LEU A 65 3.60 1.58 5.06
CA LEU A 65 4.19 0.97 6.26
C LEU A 65 4.29 -0.56 6.17
N VAL A 66 3.48 -1.18 5.31
CA VAL A 66 3.28 -2.64 5.27
C VAL A 66 3.87 -3.26 4.01
N PHE A 67 3.68 -2.62 2.85
CA PHE A 67 4.18 -3.13 1.56
C PHE A 67 5.44 -2.40 1.07
N GLY A 68 5.99 -1.46 1.83
CA GLY A 68 7.10 -0.57 1.40
C GLY A 68 6.73 0.45 0.31
N GLN A 69 5.64 0.22 -0.42
CA GLN A 69 5.17 0.98 -1.57
C GLN A 69 3.87 1.76 -1.27
N ASN A 70 3.69 2.92 -1.90
CA ASN A 70 2.42 3.64 -1.82
C ASN A 70 1.36 2.99 -2.71
N LEU A 71 0.12 2.95 -2.23
CA LEU A 71 -1.06 2.74 -3.05
C LEU A 71 -1.77 4.08 -3.29
N ARG A 72 -2.24 4.31 -4.51
CA ARG A 72 -3.00 5.48 -4.92
C ARG A 72 -4.48 5.10 -4.99
N LEU A 73 -5.33 5.78 -4.22
CA LEU A 73 -6.78 5.59 -4.23
C LEU A 73 -7.41 6.63 -5.17
N LEU A 74 -7.80 6.19 -6.35
CA LEU A 74 -8.47 7.00 -7.36
C LEU A 74 -9.98 6.93 -7.14
N ARG A 75 -10.66 8.08 -7.05
CA ARG A 75 -12.13 8.12 -6.99
C ARG A 75 -12.74 8.00 -8.37
N LEU A 76 -13.75 7.13 -8.50
CA LEU A 76 -14.56 7.00 -9.70
C LEU A 76 -15.85 7.79 -9.54
N GLU A 77 -16.39 8.27 -10.66
CA GLU A 77 -17.76 8.74 -10.71
C GLU A 77 -18.70 7.62 -10.23
N THR A 78 -19.67 8.00 -9.40
CA THR A 78 -20.66 7.10 -8.83
C THR A 78 -22.02 7.63 -9.25
N GLU A 79 -22.87 6.75 -9.77
CA GLU A 79 -24.20 7.12 -10.26
C GLU A 79 -24.99 7.86 -9.18
N ASP A 80 -25.74 8.88 -9.59
CA ASP A 80 -26.56 9.67 -8.69
C ASP A 80 -27.56 8.81 -7.92
N ASN A 81 -27.84 9.21 -6.68
CA ASN A 81 -28.73 8.52 -5.74
C ASN A 81 -28.28 7.12 -5.28
N LEU A 82 -27.09 6.63 -5.66
CA LEU A 82 -26.51 5.44 -5.03
C LEU A 82 -25.98 5.72 -3.62
N ASP A 83 -26.00 4.68 -2.78
CA ASP A 83 -25.33 4.67 -1.48
C ASP A 83 -23.81 4.65 -1.65
N ALA A 84 -23.23 5.83 -1.86
CA ALA A 84 -21.80 6.05 -2.08
C ALA A 84 -20.91 5.77 -0.86
N ARG A 85 -21.44 5.20 0.23
CA ARG A 85 -20.61 4.71 1.35
C ARG A 85 -19.73 3.56 0.86
N ASN A 86 -18.45 3.62 1.23
CA ASN A 86 -17.50 2.57 0.88
C ASN A 86 -16.65 2.28 2.13
N PRO A 87 -17.03 1.26 2.93
CA PRO A 87 -16.33 0.94 4.17
C PRO A 87 -14.85 0.63 3.95
N MET A 88 -14.51 -0.11 2.89
CA MET A 88 -13.15 -0.59 2.62
C MET A 88 -12.23 0.54 2.13
N ALA A 89 -12.68 1.38 1.20
CA ALA A 89 -11.93 2.59 0.84
C ALA A 89 -11.74 3.53 2.05
N SER A 90 -12.72 3.55 2.98
CA SER A 90 -12.60 4.32 4.24
C SER A 90 -11.58 3.75 5.24
N LEU A 91 -11.17 2.48 5.12
CA LEU A 91 -10.13 1.86 5.95
C LEU A 91 -8.74 2.25 5.47
N LEU A 92 -8.53 2.23 4.15
CA LEU A 92 -7.27 2.66 3.53
C LEU A 92 -6.99 4.14 3.86
N GLY A 93 -8.04 4.99 3.80
CA GLY A 93 -7.97 6.42 4.07
C GLY A 93 -7.84 6.82 5.55
N ILE A 94 -7.48 5.90 6.45
CA ILE A 94 -7.13 6.22 7.84
C ILE A 94 -5.73 6.85 7.84
N ALA A 95 -5.69 8.18 8.01
CA ALA A 95 -4.43 8.91 8.11
C ALA A 95 -3.71 8.60 9.44
N CYS A 96 -2.40 8.33 9.36
CA CYS A 96 -1.58 7.92 10.50
C CYS A 96 -0.19 8.59 10.56
N GLY A 97 0.09 9.59 9.71
CA GLY A 97 1.24 10.48 9.87
C GLY A 97 1.24 11.23 11.21
N ASN A 98 2.41 11.42 11.83
CA ASN A 98 2.53 11.85 13.23
C ASN A 98 1.80 13.17 13.55
N ASP A 99 1.85 14.16 12.65
CA ASP A 99 1.29 15.50 12.86
C ASP A 99 -0.20 15.62 12.45
N VAL A 100 -0.84 14.50 12.11
CA VAL A 100 -2.26 14.49 11.69
C VAL A 100 -3.19 14.70 12.88
N ARG A 101 -4.12 15.67 12.77
CA ARG A 101 -5.14 15.95 13.80
C ARG A 101 -6.18 14.83 13.96
N ALA A 102 -6.58 14.21 12.85
CA ALA A 102 -7.52 13.07 12.81
C ALA A 102 -6.81 11.70 12.81
N TRP A 103 -5.62 11.61 13.45
CA TRP A 103 -4.78 10.41 13.45
C TRP A 103 -5.56 9.17 13.91
N GLY A 104 -5.44 8.07 13.14
CA GLY A 104 -6.08 6.79 13.44
C GLY A 104 -7.61 6.82 13.42
N TYR A 105 -8.26 7.90 12.98
CA TYR A 105 -9.71 8.04 13.04
C TYR A 105 -10.38 7.39 11.82
N TYR A 106 -11.03 6.25 12.05
CA TYR A 106 -11.96 5.68 11.07
C TYR A 106 -13.32 6.39 11.11
N LYS A 107 -13.79 6.82 9.94
CA LYS A 107 -15.18 7.22 9.67
C LYS A 107 -15.62 6.57 8.37
N ARG A 108 -16.81 5.95 8.36
CA ARG A 108 -17.45 5.44 7.12
C ARG A 108 -17.81 6.64 6.23
N GLN A 109 -16.97 6.94 5.25
CA GLN A 109 -17.09 8.09 4.37
C GLN A 109 -17.83 7.72 3.07
N LYS A 110 -18.39 8.74 2.40
CA LYS A 110 -18.96 8.63 1.05
C LYS A 110 -17.84 8.79 0.02
N TRP A 111 -17.13 7.70 -0.27
CA TRP A 111 -16.05 7.68 -1.28
C TRP A 111 -16.54 7.39 -2.69
N GLY A 112 -17.73 6.80 -2.83
CA GLY A 112 -18.18 6.23 -4.10
C GLY A 112 -17.45 4.94 -4.44
N ASN A 113 -17.52 4.54 -5.70
CA ASN A 113 -16.63 3.53 -6.25
C ASN A 113 -15.20 4.09 -6.29
N CYS A 114 -14.22 3.26 -5.98
CA CYS A 114 -12.80 3.65 -6.04
C CYS A 114 -11.99 2.62 -6.80
N PHE A 115 -10.80 3.04 -7.23
CA PHE A 115 -9.84 2.20 -7.91
C PHE A 115 -8.47 2.34 -7.25
N VAL A 116 -7.88 1.24 -6.82
CA VAL A 116 -6.60 1.19 -6.12
C VAL A 116 -5.54 0.67 -7.06
N ILE A 117 -4.48 1.45 -7.25
CA ILE A 117 -3.28 1.08 -8.02
C ILE A 117 -2.04 1.22 -7.16
N ARG A 118 -0.98 0.48 -7.50
CA ARG A 118 0.36 0.71 -6.96
C ARG A 118 1.00 1.93 -7.65
N GLU A 119 1.82 2.67 -6.93
CA GLU A 119 2.56 3.81 -7.50
C GLU A 119 3.65 3.38 -8.50
N ASP A 120 4.14 2.13 -8.42
CA ASP A 120 5.07 1.53 -9.41
C ASP A 120 4.37 1.06 -10.70
N GLY A 121 3.02 1.08 -10.75
CA GLY A 121 2.24 0.61 -11.90
C GLY A 121 2.19 -0.91 -12.09
N LYS A 122 2.82 -1.71 -11.21
CA LYS A 122 2.68 -3.18 -11.23
C LYS A 122 1.25 -3.59 -10.84
N PRO A 123 0.80 -4.81 -11.17
CA PRO A 123 -0.49 -5.33 -10.72
C PRO A 123 -0.62 -5.39 -9.19
N LEU A 124 -1.85 -5.18 -8.72
CA LEU A 124 -2.25 -5.40 -7.33
C LEU A 124 -3.27 -6.55 -7.30
N ALA A 125 -3.01 -7.58 -6.48
CA ALA A 125 -3.94 -8.69 -6.32
C ALA A 125 -5.18 -8.26 -5.50
N VAL A 126 -6.33 -8.85 -5.85
CA VAL A 126 -7.61 -8.59 -5.16
C VAL A 126 -7.56 -9.13 -3.73
N GLU A 127 -6.95 -10.30 -3.59
CA GLU A 127 -6.80 -11.07 -2.36
C GLU A 127 -5.96 -10.30 -1.34
N ASP A 128 -4.81 -9.75 -1.76
CA ASP A 128 -3.93 -8.95 -0.91
C ASP A 128 -4.65 -7.70 -0.38
N LEU A 129 -5.30 -6.92 -1.26
CA LEU A 129 -6.00 -5.71 -0.85
C LEU A 129 -7.18 -6.01 0.08
N LYS A 130 -7.90 -7.12 -0.18
CA LYS A 130 -9.01 -7.60 0.65
C LYS A 130 -8.52 -8.09 2.01
N ALA A 131 -7.44 -8.86 2.06
CA ALA A 131 -6.79 -9.31 3.30
C ALA A 131 -6.30 -8.12 4.11
N PHE A 132 -5.67 -7.13 3.46
CA PHE A 132 -5.18 -5.90 4.07
C PHE A 132 -6.31 -5.05 4.68
N CYS A 133 -7.41 -4.85 3.94
CA CYS A 133 -8.59 -4.17 4.49
C CYS A 133 -9.17 -4.93 5.69
N ASN A 134 -9.27 -6.26 5.61
CA ASN A 134 -9.75 -7.10 6.72
C ASN A 134 -8.84 -7.03 7.96
N TRP A 135 -7.52 -6.96 7.78
CA TRP A 135 -6.56 -6.77 8.87
C TRP A 135 -6.71 -5.41 9.54
N ILE A 136 -6.84 -4.34 8.75
CA ILE A 136 -7.10 -2.99 9.27
C ILE A 136 -8.38 -3.00 10.09
N ASP A 137 -9.44 -3.60 9.59
CA ASP A 137 -10.74 -3.62 10.26
C ASP A 137 -10.73 -4.41 11.57
N LYS A 138 -10.15 -5.63 11.54
CA LYS A 138 -10.20 -6.58 12.66
C LYS A 138 -9.14 -6.33 13.74
N ASP A 139 -7.97 -5.78 13.40
CA ASP A 139 -6.89 -5.55 14.37
C ASP A 139 -6.42 -4.10 14.44
N VAL A 140 -5.91 -3.51 13.34
CA VAL A 140 -5.23 -2.21 13.38
C VAL A 140 -6.13 -1.09 13.94
N ARG A 141 -7.42 -1.07 13.58
CA ARG A 141 -8.40 -0.12 14.16
C ARG A 141 -8.52 -0.20 15.68
N LYS A 142 -8.33 -1.37 16.30
CA LYS A 142 -8.36 -1.52 17.77
C LYS A 142 -7.16 -0.79 18.39
N ARG A 143 -5.97 -0.94 17.80
CA ARG A 143 -4.73 -0.26 18.22
C ARG A 143 -4.88 1.26 18.12
N PHE A 144 -5.39 1.76 17.00
CA PHE A 144 -5.73 3.18 16.83
C PHE A 144 -6.73 3.67 17.88
N ASN A 145 -7.80 2.92 18.17
CA ASN A 145 -8.79 3.31 19.18
C ASN A 145 -8.20 3.38 20.61
N VAL A 146 -7.22 2.54 20.95
CA VAL A 146 -6.51 2.59 22.24
C VAL A 146 -5.66 3.86 22.32
N ALA A 147 -4.79 4.11 21.33
CA ALA A 147 -3.94 5.30 21.33
C ALA A 147 -4.77 6.61 21.28
N ARG A 148 -5.86 6.66 20.51
CA ARG A 148 -6.76 7.84 20.47
C ARG A 148 -7.44 8.13 21.82
N ARG A 149 -7.64 7.14 22.70
CA ARG A 149 -8.11 7.39 24.08
C ARG A 149 -7.03 8.07 24.91
N ILE A 150 -5.77 7.65 24.77
CA ILE A 150 -4.61 8.30 25.41
C ILE A 150 -4.47 9.74 24.91
N ASP A 151 -4.54 9.97 23.59
CA ASP A 151 -4.52 11.31 23.01
C ASP A 151 -5.63 12.20 23.59
N SER A 152 -6.86 11.67 23.67
CA SER A 152 -8.02 12.39 24.19
C SER A 152 -7.94 12.68 25.68
N GLN A 153 -7.20 11.87 26.45
CA GLN A 153 -6.93 12.11 27.87
C GLN A 153 -5.80 13.12 28.06
N ALA A 154 -4.69 12.98 27.34
CA ALA A 154 -3.56 13.90 27.40
C ALA A 154 -3.96 15.32 26.98
N MET A 155 -4.80 15.47 25.94
CA MET A 155 -5.35 16.76 25.51
C MET A 155 -6.25 17.44 26.56
N LYS A 156 -6.80 16.70 27.53
CA LYS A 156 -7.56 17.27 28.67
C LYS A 156 -6.67 17.70 29.85
N MET A 157 -5.38 17.37 29.81
CA MET A 157 -4.39 17.62 30.87
C MET A 157 -3.30 18.61 30.41
N ILE A 158 -3.51 19.29 29.29
CA ILE A 158 -2.54 20.20 28.65
C ILE A 158 -2.08 21.33 29.58
N ASP A 159 -2.95 21.80 30.47
CA ASP A 159 -2.64 22.88 31.42
C ASP A 159 -1.73 22.41 32.58
N THR A 160 -1.46 21.11 32.69
CA THR A 160 -0.68 20.49 33.78
C THR A 160 0.61 19.79 33.33
N GLU A 161 0.64 19.20 32.14
CA GLU A 161 1.81 18.49 31.60
C GLU A 161 1.94 18.70 30.08
N PRO A 162 3.16 18.68 29.52
CA PRO A 162 3.34 18.62 28.07
C PRO A 162 2.74 17.32 27.51
N ALA A 163 1.54 17.42 26.94
CA ALA A 163 0.81 16.27 26.40
C ALA A 163 1.50 15.60 25.19
N TRP A 164 2.30 16.34 24.43
CA TRP A 164 2.82 15.91 23.13
C TRP A 164 3.78 14.70 23.19
N PRO A 165 4.79 14.62 24.08
CA PRO A 165 5.61 13.41 24.23
C PRO A 165 4.80 12.14 24.51
N LYS A 166 3.75 12.24 25.33
CA LYS A 166 2.86 11.11 25.69
C LYS A 166 2.03 10.65 24.48
N ILE A 167 1.49 11.60 23.73
CA ILE A 167 0.78 11.37 22.45
C ILE A 167 1.72 10.72 21.43
N LYS A 168 2.90 11.31 21.18
CA LYS A 168 3.88 10.80 20.22
C LYS A 168 4.32 9.37 20.56
N LYS A 169 4.57 9.07 21.84
CA LYS A 169 4.88 7.71 22.31
C LYS A 169 3.71 6.74 22.05
N ALA A 170 2.47 7.13 22.36
CA ALA A 170 1.30 6.30 22.10
C ALA A 170 1.05 6.04 20.61
N ARG A 171 1.30 7.03 19.74
CA ARG A 171 1.20 6.90 18.28
C ARG A 171 2.28 5.98 17.72
N ASN A 172 3.55 6.22 18.07
CA ASN A 172 4.67 5.37 17.65
C ASN A 172 4.46 3.90 18.05
N ASN A 173 4.08 3.64 19.30
CA ASN A 173 3.78 2.28 19.79
C ASN A 173 2.73 1.52 18.96
N VAL A 174 1.85 2.23 18.23
CA VAL A 174 0.90 1.63 17.28
C VAL A 174 1.55 1.43 15.91
N LEU A 175 2.26 2.43 15.39
CA LEU A 175 2.95 2.35 14.10
C LEU A 175 4.01 1.23 14.08
N ASP A 176 4.75 1.04 15.17
CA ASP A 176 5.74 -0.04 15.37
C ASP A 176 5.12 -1.46 15.34
N LYS A 177 3.79 -1.56 15.34
CA LYS A 177 3.01 -2.81 15.22
C LYS A 177 2.23 -2.92 13.91
N ILE A 178 2.38 -1.94 13.01
CA ILE A 178 1.81 -1.96 11.65
C ILE A 178 2.97 -2.24 10.69
N THR A 179 3.30 -3.52 10.54
CA THR A 179 4.45 -4.00 9.75
C THR A 179 4.00 -5.07 8.75
N LEU A 180 4.85 -5.36 7.76
CA LEU A 180 4.67 -6.50 6.86
C LEU A 180 4.48 -7.80 7.64
N GLN A 181 5.37 -8.06 8.60
CA GLN A 181 5.37 -9.29 9.40
C GLN A 181 4.03 -9.50 10.14
N SER A 182 3.52 -8.48 10.83
CA SER A 182 2.24 -8.58 11.54
C SER A 182 1.01 -8.64 10.62
N PHE A 183 1.14 -8.21 9.35
CA PHE A 183 0.14 -8.48 8.33
C PHE A 183 0.19 -9.93 7.84
N LEU A 184 1.38 -10.47 7.54
CA LEU A 184 1.58 -11.85 7.10
C LEU A 184 1.11 -12.88 8.15
N GLU A 185 1.38 -12.60 9.43
CA GLU A 185 0.87 -13.38 10.57
C GLU A 185 -0.66 -13.42 10.61
N PHE A 186 -1.33 -12.33 10.22
CA PHE A 186 -2.79 -12.27 10.16
C PHE A 186 -3.38 -12.91 8.90
N SER A 187 -2.73 -12.76 7.74
CA SER A 187 -3.19 -13.37 6.48
C SER A 187 -3.00 -14.88 6.46
N GLY A 188 -2.14 -15.44 7.33
CA GLY A 188 -1.95 -16.87 7.50
C GLY A 188 -1.16 -17.54 6.37
N SER A 189 -0.44 -16.75 5.56
CA SER A 189 0.39 -17.25 4.45
C SER A 189 1.44 -16.22 4.07
N ARG A 190 2.61 -16.71 3.63
CA ARG A 190 3.61 -15.91 2.91
C ARG A 190 2.93 -15.23 1.71
N MET A 191 3.20 -13.95 1.49
CA MET A 191 3.02 -13.38 0.15
C MET A 191 3.90 -14.20 -0.81
N ASN A 192 3.46 -14.39 -2.05
CA ASN A 192 4.35 -14.90 -3.09
C ASN A 192 5.61 -14.02 -3.14
N ASP A 193 6.78 -14.65 -3.24
CA ASP A 193 8.10 -14.01 -3.03
C ASP A 193 8.47 -12.94 -4.10
N ASP A 194 7.54 -12.56 -4.99
CA ASP A 194 7.66 -11.53 -6.04
C ASP A 194 7.68 -10.06 -5.52
N LEU A 195 7.56 -9.85 -4.20
CA LEU A 195 7.68 -8.53 -3.56
C LEU A 195 9.01 -8.30 -2.83
N THR A 196 9.77 -9.37 -2.58
CA THR A 196 11.19 -9.31 -2.23
C THR A 196 12.01 -9.44 -3.49
N ASP A 197 13.10 -8.68 -3.61
CA ASP A 197 13.93 -8.72 -4.82
C ASP A 197 14.37 -10.14 -5.16
N LYS A 198 14.35 -10.46 -6.46
CA LYS A 198 15.08 -11.61 -6.97
C LYS A 198 16.55 -11.34 -6.66
N GLU A 199 17.11 -12.13 -5.74
CA GLU A 199 18.55 -12.18 -5.55
C GLU A 199 19.20 -12.36 -6.93
N MET A 200 20.22 -11.55 -7.18
CA MET A 200 20.99 -11.65 -8.41
C MET A 200 21.55 -13.08 -8.49
N PRO A 201 21.57 -13.73 -9.67
CA PRO A 201 22.22 -15.03 -9.78
C PRO A 201 23.68 -14.83 -9.38
N ASP A 202 24.11 -15.50 -8.29
CA ASP A 202 25.50 -15.52 -7.87
C ASP A 202 26.32 -16.11 -9.02
N GLY A 203 27.05 -15.23 -9.70
CA GLY A 203 28.01 -15.60 -10.73
C GLY A 203 29.23 -16.21 -10.06
N ASN A 204 29.17 -17.51 -9.79
CA ASN A 204 30.30 -18.36 -9.44
C ASN A 204 30.28 -19.59 -10.35
N ASP A 205 30.73 -19.39 -11.59
CA ASP A 205 31.26 -20.45 -12.45
C ASP A 205 32.74 -20.17 -12.70
N GLU A 206 33.52 -20.15 -11.61
CA GLU A 206 34.98 -20.25 -11.65
C GLU A 206 35.34 -21.72 -11.36
N GLY A 207 35.61 -22.50 -12.40
CA GLY A 207 35.75 -23.94 -12.24
C GLY A 207 36.20 -24.77 -13.45
N MET A 208 36.66 -24.16 -14.55
CA MET A 208 37.42 -24.87 -15.59
C MET A 208 38.65 -24.07 -15.96
N GLU A 209 39.83 -24.67 -15.75
CA GLU A 209 41.14 -24.11 -16.08
C GLU A 209 41.37 -24.17 -17.60
N ASP A 210 41.97 -23.12 -18.16
CA ASP A 210 42.41 -23.04 -19.56
C ASP A 210 43.77 -23.76 -19.80
N GLY A 211 43.96 -24.29 -21.03
CA GLY A 211 45.22 -24.87 -21.55
C GLY A 211 45.48 -26.34 -21.15
N ASP A 212 46.13 -27.22 -21.91
CA ASP A 212 46.95 -27.12 -23.13
C ASP A 212 47.09 -28.55 -23.73
N ASN A 213 47.41 -28.85 -25.00
CA ASN A 213 47.71 -28.05 -26.21
C ASN A 213 47.31 -28.90 -27.47
N GLU A 214 47.86 -28.63 -28.67
CA GLU A 214 47.65 -29.33 -29.95
C GLU A 214 48.46 -30.66 -30.12
N ASP A 215 48.19 -31.32 -31.26
CA ASP A 215 48.99 -32.31 -32.02
C ASP A 215 48.68 -33.82 -31.93
N GLY A 216 48.47 -34.44 -33.11
CA GLY A 216 48.51 -35.90 -33.28
C GLY A 216 47.71 -36.48 -34.46
N ASP A 217 48.25 -36.41 -35.68
CA ASP A 217 47.84 -37.29 -36.80
C ASP A 217 47.95 -38.78 -36.41
N ASN A 218 47.01 -39.63 -36.86
CA ASN A 218 47.26 -40.57 -37.97
C ASN A 218 46.17 -41.64 -38.22
N VAL A 219 45.95 -41.90 -39.53
CA VAL A 219 45.42 -43.12 -40.19
C VAL A 219 43.95 -43.50 -39.93
#